data_AF-A0A927IAX4-F1
#
_entry.id   AF-A0A927IAX4-F1
#
_cell.length_a   1.000
_cell.length_b   1.000
_cell.length_c   1.000
_cell.angle_alpha   90.00
_cell.angle_beta   90.00
_cell.angle_gamma   90.00
#
_symmetry.space_group_name_H-M   'P 1'
#
loop_
_entity.id
_entity.type
_entity.pdbx_description
1 polymer ?
#
loop_
_entity_poly.entity_id
_entity_poly.type
_entity_poly.pdbx_seq_one_letter_code
_entity_poly.pdbx_strand_id
1 'polypeptide(L)'
;MSRSRRTAVLTAALLAGPVAAVPATAVAAPAQPSASSAAAAAPQADAAGYETEALSAVRRAVVRAAKNRLGRPYRLEYGWTCRESAMDCECFNRNAIWHGTLNATGRGLQLNYWLQGQIDQGRVVSNPRPGDLVFWDTDKRDGIRYGGDLDHTGIYIGDGKVINANAYYGKVVTQSVTLGGTQRDPLFVNVLGPNGY
;
A
#
# COMPACT_ATOMS: atom_id res chain seq x y z
N MET A 1 55.72 -13.56 -32.52
CA MET A 1 55.92 -14.72 -33.43
C MET A 1 54.57 -15.45 -33.51
N SER A 2 53.82 -15.33 -34.62
CA SER A 2 53.60 -16.40 -35.63
C SER A 2 52.81 -17.60 -35.05
N ARG A 3 51.63 -18.05 -35.52
CA ARG A 3 51.04 -18.08 -36.87
C ARG A 3 49.56 -18.50 -36.80
N SER A 4 48.80 -18.04 -37.78
CA SER A 4 47.49 -18.55 -38.23
C SER A 4 47.59 -19.95 -38.84
N ARG A 5 46.49 -20.75 -38.82
CA ARG A 5 45.83 -21.44 -39.97
C ARG A 5 44.79 -22.48 -39.50
N ARG A 6 43.51 -22.33 -39.90
CA ARG A 6 42.77 -23.00 -41.01
C ARG A 6 42.09 -24.32 -40.59
N THR A 7 40.76 -24.37 -40.47
CA THR A 7 39.72 -24.64 -41.49
C THR A 7 39.26 -26.11 -41.44
N ALA A 8 37.97 -26.35 -41.23
CA ALA A 8 37.26 -27.49 -41.79
C ALA A 8 35.78 -27.14 -41.97
N VAL A 9 35.32 -27.26 -43.20
CA VAL A 9 33.91 -27.18 -43.64
C VAL A 9 33.40 -28.61 -43.73
N LEU A 10 32.15 -28.87 -43.33
CA LEU A 10 31.33 -29.89 -43.98
C LEU A 10 29.84 -29.55 -43.87
N THR A 11 29.23 -29.53 -45.04
CA THR A 11 27.83 -29.23 -45.39
C THR A 11 26.90 -30.42 -45.17
N ALA A 12 25.63 -30.17 -44.86
CA ALA A 12 24.52 -31.03 -45.28
C ALA A 12 23.26 -30.20 -45.52
N ALA A 13 22.73 -30.30 -46.74
CA ALA A 13 21.53 -29.63 -47.21
C ALA A 13 20.27 -30.46 -46.88
N LEU A 14 19.14 -29.80 -46.60
CA LEU A 14 17.81 -30.39 -46.77
C LEU A 14 16.90 -29.44 -47.54
N LEU A 15 16.21 -30.05 -48.50
CA LEU A 15 15.41 -29.47 -49.57
C LEU A 15 14.06 -28.94 -49.05
N ALA A 16 13.75 -27.68 -49.34
CA ALA A 16 12.41 -27.11 -49.15
C ALA A 16 11.60 -27.28 -50.45
N GLY A 17 10.47 -27.99 -50.36
CA GLY A 17 9.52 -28.16 -51.47
C GLY A 17 8.63 -26.92 -51.66
N PRO A 18 8.11 -26.67 -52.89
CA PRO A 18 7.28 -25.51 -53.16
C PRO A 18 5.82 -25.79 -52.81
N VAL A 19 5.22 -24.96 -51.94
CA VAL A 19 3.77 -24.92 -51.76
C VAL A 19 3.21 -23.84 -52.69
N ALA A 20 2.36 -24.26 -53.63
CA ALA A 20 1.70 -23.42 -54.61
C ALA A 20 0.75 -22.41 -53.95
N ALA A 21 0.86 -21.15 -54.34
CA ALA A 21 -0.09 -20.09 -54.00
C ALA A 21 -1.31 -20.16 -54.92
N VAL A 22 -2.50 -20.24 -54.33
CA VAL A 22 -3.80 -20.17 -55.03
C VAL A 22 -4.34 -18.75 -54.84
N PRO A 23 -4.84 -18.06 -55.88
CA PRO A 23 -5.33 -16.69 -55.72
C PRO A 23 -6.70 -16.70 -55.02
N ALA A 24 -6.82 -15.91 -53.95
CA ALA A 24 -8.08 -15.63 -53.29
C ALA A 24 -8.88 -14.62 -54.11
N THR A 25 -9.97 -15.06 -54.73
CA THR A 25 -10.97 -14.19 -55.35
C THR A 25 -11.86 -13.59 -54.26
N ALA A 26 -11.97 -12.26 -54.30
CA ALA A 26 -12.81 -11.46 -53.43
C ALA A 26 -14.30 -11.76 -53.65
N VAL A 27 -15.03 -12.01 -52.57
CA VAL A 27 -16.50 -11.98 -52.54
C VAL A 27 -16.89 -10.88 -51.56
N ALA A 28 -17.48 -9.81 -52.10
CA ALA A 28 -18.03 -8.71 -51.34
C ALA A 28 -19.26 -9.17 -50.55
N ALA A 29 -19.22 -9.04 -49.23
CA ALA A 29 -20.37 -9.24 -48.35
C ALA A 29 -21.15 -7.93 -48.19
N PRO A 30 -22.50 -7.97 -48.11
CA PRO A 30 -23.32 -6.77 -48.00
C PRO A 30 -23.20 -6.14 -46.61
N ALA A 31 -23.18 -4.81 -46.58
CA ALA A 31 -23.14 -4.00 -45.37
C ALA A 31 -24.40 -4.23 -44.51
N GLN A 32 -24.20 -4.65 -43.26
CA GLN A 32 -25.26 -4.64 -42.23
C GLN A 32 -25.33 -3.25 -41.58
N PRO A 33 -26.54 -2.74 -41.26
CA PRO A 33 -26.72 -1.42 -40.68
C PRO A 33 -26.15 -1.35 -39.25
N SER A 34 -25.31 -0.35 -39.02
CA SER A 34 -24.76 0.02 -37.72
C SER A 34 -25.88 0.38 -36.75
N ALA A 35 -26.25 -0.56 -35.87
CA ALA A 35 -27.03 -0.25 -34.68
C ALA A 35 -26.11 0.47 -33.68
N SER A 36 -26.20 1.80 -33.67
CA SER A 36 -25.58 2.66 -32.65
C SER A 36 -26.29 2.42 -31.32
N SER A 37 -25.84 1.41 -30.58
CA SER A 37 -26.13 1.30 -29.15
C SER A 37 -25.22 2.27 -28.42
N ALA A 38 -25.63 3.53 -28.36
CA ALA A 38 -25.15 4.46 -27.34
C ALA A 38 -25.60 3.91 -25.98
N ALA A 39 -24.81 2.97 -25.44
CA ALA A 39 -24.87 2.62 -24.04
C ALA A 39 -24.57 3.92 -23.30
N ALA A 40 -25.61 4.49 -22.70
CA ALA A 40 -25.51 5.62 -21.81
C ALA A 40 -24.48 5.25 -20.74
N ALA A 41 -23.27 5.79 -20.89
CA ALA A 41 -22.24 5.73 -19.87
C ALA A 41 -22.87 6.36 -18.63
N ALA A 42 -23.13 5.53 -17.62
CA ALA A 42 -23.46 6.03 -16.30
C ALA A 42 -22.37 7.07 -15.92
N PRO A 43 -22.75 8.23 -15.35
CA PRO A 43 -21.77 9.22 -14.99
C PRO A 43 -20.80 8.58 -13.99
N GLN A 44 -19.53 8.44 -14.40
CA GLN A 44 -18.44 8.22 -13.47
C GLN A 44 -18.33 9.50 -12.63
N ALA A 45 -19.08 9.52 -11.53
CA ALA A 45 -18.94 10.54 -10.52
C ALA A 45 -17.51 10.46 -9.97
N ASP A 46 -16.84 11.61 -10.01
CA ASP A 46 -15.47 11.80 -9.54
C ASP A 46 -15.25 11.18 -8.16
N ALA A 47 -14.20 10.37 -8.04
CA ALA A 47 -13.78 9.67 -6.83
C ALA A 47 -13.15 10.62 -5.78
N ALA A 48 -13.85 11.71 -5.48
CA ALA A 48 -13.58 12.60 -4.37
C ALA A 48 -14.75 12.52 -3.36
N GLY A 49 -14.59 11.70 -2.32
CA GLY A 49 -15.14 12.04 -1.01
C GLY A 49 -16.23 11.16 -0.40
N TYR A 50 -16.81 10.17 -1.09
CA TYR A 50 -17.75 9.25 -0.44
C TYR A 50 -17.07 7.97 0.02
N GLU A 51 -16.98 7.79 1.34
CA GLU A 51 -16.58 6.52 1.94
C GLU A 51 -17.76 5.56 1.90
N THR A 52 -17.51 4.35 1.41
CA THR A 52 -18.52 3.30 1.41
C THR A 52 -18.74 2.77 2.83
N GLU A 53 -19.92 2.21 3.08
CA GLU A 53 -20.19 1.52 4.35
C GLU A 53 -19.21 0.38 4.62
N ALA A 54 -18.77 -0.31 3.56
CA ALA A 54 -17.75 -1.35 3.65
C ALA A 54 -16.40 -0.78 4.15
N LEU A 55 -15.92 0.32 3.57
CA LEU A 55 -14.69 0.97 4.02
C LEU A 55 -14.83 1.52 5.45
N SER A 56 -15.98 2.10 5.79
CA SER A 56 -16.29 2.52 7.16
C SER A 56 -16.18 1.36 8.15
N ALA A 57 -16.65 0.17 7.77
CA ALA A 57 -16.54 -1.04 8.59
C ALA A 57 -15.08 -1.50 8.77
N VAL A 58 -14.28 -1.46 7.70
CA VAL A 58 -12.83 -1.76 7.75
C VAL A 58 -12.11 -0.82 8.72
N ARG A 59 -12.34 0.49 8.60
CA ARG A 59 -11.76 1.48 9.52
C ARG A 59 -12.10 1.21 10.98
N ARG A 60 -13.37 0.91 11.27
CA ARG A 60 -13.80 0.53 12.64
C ARG A 60 -13.09 -0.73 13.12
N ALA A 61 -12.87 -1.72 12.26
CA ALA A 61 -12.17 -2.95 12.61
C ALA A 61 -10.67 -2.70 12.90
N VAL A 62 -10.00 -1.86 12.12
CA VAL A 62 -8.62 -1.40 12.37
C VAL A 62 -8.52 -0.69 13.71
N VAL A 63 -9.40 0.26 14.00
CA VAL A 63 -9.41 0.98 15.29
C VAL A 63 -9.64 0.01 16.46
N ARG A 64 -10.50 -1.00 16.29
CA ARG A 64 -10.71 -2.04 17.29
C ARG A 64 -9.45 -2.89 17.51
N ALA A 65 -8.79 -3.29 16.43
CA ALA A 65 -7.53 -4.03 16.50
C ALA A 65 -6.44 -3.21 17.22
N ALA A 66 -6.31 -1.91 16.90
CA ALA A 66 -5.42 -0.99 17.61
C ALA A 66 -5.72 -0.92 19.11
N LYS A 67 -7.00 -0.74 19.49
CA LYS A 67 -7.44 -0.70 20.89
C LYS A 67 -7.14 -2.00 21.64
N ASN A 68 -7.26 -3.16 21.00
CA ASN A 68 -6.93 -4.46 21.59
C ASN A 68 -5.44 -4.63 21.93
N ARG A 69 -4.57 -3.73 21.45
CA ARG A 69 -3.14 -3.73 21.76
C ARG A 69 -2.75 -2.74 22.86
N LEU A 70 -3.69 -1.94 23.38
CA LEU A 70 -3.39 -1.04 24.50
C LEU A 70 -2.77 -1.79 25.68
N GLY A 71 -1.68 -1.23 26.23
CA GLY A 71 -0.93 -1.81 27.34
C GLY A 71 0.08 -2.90 26.96
N ARG A 72 0.14 -3.35 25.70
CA ARG A 72 1.20 -4.27 25.25
C ARG A 72 2.57 -3.60 25.37
N PRO A 73 3.61 -4.28 25.89
CA PRO A 73 4.94 -3.71 26.03
C PRO A 73 5.52 -3.18 24.71
N TYR A 74 6.25 -2.08 24.82
CA TYR A 74 7.11 -1.61 23.74
C TYR A 74 8.35 -2.50 23.68
N ARG A 75 8.74 -2.91 22.47
CA ARG A 75 10.01 -3.58 22.24
C ARG A 75 10.49 -3.20 20.85
N LEU A 76 11.74 -2.75 20.75
CA LEU A 76 12.39 -2.59 19.46
C LEU A 76 12.40 -3.95 18.78
N GLU A 77 11.67 -4.03 17.67
CA GLU A 77 11.74 -5.13 16.74
C GLU A 77 12.63 -4.64 15.57
N TYR A 78 13.29 -5.55 14.88
CA TYR A 78 14.05 -5.21 13.68
C TYR A 78 13.75 -6.26 12.61
N GLY A 79 13.40 -5.81 11.40
CA GLY A 79 13.13 -6.70 10.27
C GLY A 79 11.75 -7.36 10.34
N TRP A 80 11.65 -8.66 10.03
CA TRP A 80 10.35 -9.26 9.72
C TRP A 80 9.49 -9.64 10.94
N THR A 81 10.02 -9.61 12.16
CA THR A 81 9.31 -10.08 13.35
C THR A 81 8.42 -8.99 13.94
N CYS A 82 7.13 -8.99 13.60
CA CYS A 82 6.14 -8.23 14.35
C CYS A 82 5.32 -9.14 15.24
N ARG A 83 5.65 -9.13 16.53
CA ARG A 83 4.93 -9.91 17.54
C ARG A 83 3.66 -9.17 17.96
N GLU A 84 2.66 -9.94 18.37
CA GLU A 84 1.46 -9.35 18.97
C GLU A 84 1.62 -9.01 20.46
N SER A 85 2.56 -9.69 21.12
CA SER A 85 2.75 -9.60 22.57
C SER A 85 3.60 -8.40 22.99
N ALA A 86 4.47 -7.89 22.13
CA ALA A 86 5.27 -6.68 22.28
C ALA A 86 5.65 -6.15 20.89
N MET A 87 5.78 -4.84 20.72
CA MET A 87 5.98 -4.24 19.40
C MET A 87 6.58 -2.85 19.48
N ASP A 88 7.30 -2.44 18.44
CA ASP A 88 7.64 -1.04 18.17
C ASP A 88 6.49 -0.34 17.43
N CYS A 89 6.70 0.92 17.04
CA CYS A 89 5.64 1.75 16.47
C CYS A 89 5.20 1.26 15.09
N GLU A 90 6.14 0.81 14.27
CA GLU A 90 5.90 0.25 12.94
C GLU A 90 5.17 -1.09 13.02
N CYS A 91 5.62 -1.99 13.90
CA CYS A 91 4.94 -3.25 14.13
C CYS A 91 3.55 -3.06 14.67
N PHE A 92 3.33 -2.06 15.53
CA PHE A 92 2.00 -1.74 16.00
C PHE A 92 1.05 -1.42 14.85
N ASN A 93 1.46 -0.56 13.90
CA ASN A 93 0.66 -0.26 12.72
C ASN A 93 0.41 -1.51 11.87
N ARG A 94 1.45 -2.30 11.58
CA ARG A 94 1.32 -3.57 10.82
C ARG A 94 0.28 -4.48 11.45
N ASN A 95 0.32 -4.65 12.77
CA ASN A 95 -0.62 -5.47 13.51
C ASN A 95 -2.05 -4.92 13.43
N ALA A 96 -2.25 -3.64 13.75
CA ALA A 96 -3.58 -3.04 13.77
C ALA A 96 -4.25 -3.09 12.38
N ILE A 97 -3.48 -2.81 11.33
CA ILE A 97 -3.94 -2.84 9.95
C ILE A 97 -4.22 -4.28 9.51
N TRP A 98 -3.26 -5.19 9.66
CA TRP A 98 -3.41 -6.59 9.26
C TRP A 98 -4.63 -7.24 9.88
N HIS A 99 -4.76 -7.20 11.21
CA HIS A 99 -5.88 -7.85 11.90
C HIS A 99 -7.20 -7.10 11.66
N GLY A 100 -7.15 -5.77 11.53
CA GLY A 100 -8.34 -4.98 11.24
C GLY A 100 -8.95 -5.32 9.89
N THR A 101 -8.15 -5.31 8.83
CA THR A 101 -8.64 -5.66 7.49
C THR A 101 -8.98 -7.15 7.40
N LEU A 102 -8.15 -8.05 7.96
CA LEU A 102 -8.42 -9.48 7.97
C LEU A 102 -9.79 -9.79 8.61
N ASN A 103 -10.09 -9.16 9.74
CA ASN A 103 -11.37 -9.35 10.42
C ASN A 103 -12.56 -8.75 9.64
N ALA A 104 -12.35 -7.67 8.89
CA ALA A 104 -13.41 -7.00 8.15
C ALA A 104 -13.68 -7.61 6.77
N THR A 105 -12.65 -8.14 6.10
CA THR A 105 -12.70 -8.53 4.68
C THR A 105 -12.31 -9.99 4.44
N GLY A 106 -11.80 -10.69 5.45
CA GLY A 106 -11.15 -12.00 5.28
C GLY A 106 -9.75 -11.91 4.67
N ARG A 107 -9.22 -10.71 4.40
CA ARG A 107 -7.90 -10.50 3.80
C ARG A 107 -7.09 -9.46 4.58
N GLY A 108 -5.91 -9.87 5.04
CA GLY A 108 -4.97 -9.01 5.75
C GLY A 108 -4.19 -8.10 4.79
N LEU A 109 -4.22 -6.79 5.03
CA LEU A 109 -3.36 -5.82 4.36
C LEU A 109 -2.01 -5.83 5.07
N GLN A 110 -0.96 -6.25 4.34
CA GLN A 110 0.38 -6.29 4.88
C GLN A 110 1.11 -4.98 4.60
N LEU A 111 1.27 -4.16 5.63
CA LEU A 111 2.16 -2.99 5.54
C LEU A 111 3.63 -3.41 5.52
N ASN A 112 4.44 -2.59 4.86
CA ASN A 112 5.89 -2.57 4.93
C ASN A 112 6.33 -2.39 6.39
N TYR A 113 7.50 -2.91 6.72
CA TYR A 113 8.08 -2.68 8.03
C TYR A 113 8.42 -1.22 8.25
N TRP A 114 9.26 -0.67 7.38
CA TRP A 114 9.86 0.64 7.58
C TRP A 114 8.83 1.77 7.48
N LEU A 115 8.99 2.79 8.32
CA LEU A 115 8.15 4.00 8.35
C LEU A 115 7.91 4.57 6.95
N GLN A 116 8.98 4.82 6.19
CA GLN A 116 8.88 5.34 4.83
C GLN A 116 8.08 4.41 3.91
N GLY A 117 8.27 3.10 4.03
CA GLY A 117 7.52 2.12 3.26
C GLY A 117 6.02 2.14 3.58
N GLN A 118 5.62 2.39 4.84
CA GLN A 118 4.21 2.53 5.21
C GLN A 118 3.60 3.82 4.63
N ILE A 119 4.38 4.90 4.58
CA ILE A 119 3.98 6.16 3.96
C ILE A 119 3.77 5.97 2.45
N ASP A 120 4.75 5.36 1.77
CA ASP A 120 4.76 5.16 0.32
C ASP A 120 3.66 4.20 -0.15
N GLN A 121 3.21 3.28 0.71
CA GLN A 121 2.08 2.39 0.44
C GLN A 121 0.72 3.08 0.51
N GLY A 122 0.64 4.25 1.14
CA GLY A 122 -0.61 4.97 1.33
C GLY A 122 -0.69 6.27 0.53
N ARG A 123 -1.68 7.09 0.89
CA ARG A 123 -1.84 8.44 0.35
C ARG A 123 -1.88 9.44 1.49
N VAL A 124 -1.08 10.50 1.39
CA VAL A 124 -1.12 11.61 2.34
C VAL A 124 -2.51 12.27 2.31
N VAL A 125 -3.06 12.55 3.49
CA VAL A 125 -4.37 13.19 3.65
C VAL A 125 -4.28 14.38 4.60
N SER A 126 -5.06 15.42 4.33
CA SER A 126 -5.18 16.59 5.21
C SER A 126 -6.37 16.50 6.19
N ASN A 127 -7.33 15.62 5.90
CA ASN A 127 -8.49 15.36 6.74
C ASN A 127 -8.48 13.89 7.19
N PRO A 128 -7.74 13.54 8.26
CA PRO A 128 -7.57 12.16 8.67
C PRO A 128 -8.87 11.56 9.20
N ARG A 129 -9.06 10.27 8.93
CA ARG A 129 -10.18 9.47 9.39
C ARG A 129 -9.70 8.36 10.31
N PRO A 130 -10.50 7.90 11.28
CA PRO A 130 -10.12 6.77 12.11
C PRO A 130 -9.62 5.60 11.26
N GLY A 131 -8.49 5.00 11.68
CA GLY A 131 -7.78 3.96 10.94
C GLY A 131 -6.68 4.46 9.99
N ASP A 132 -6.60 5.77 9.71
CA ASP A 132 -5.43 6.34 9.01
C ASP A 132 -4.20 6.27 9.91
N LEU A 133 -3.02 6.17 9.30
CA LEU A 133 -1.74 6.22 9.99
C LEU A 133 -1.38 7.68 10.30
N VAL A 134 -0.68 7.87 11.42
CA VAL A 134 -0.10 9.15 11.83
C VAL A 134 1.41 8.97 11.93
N PHE A 135 2.18 9.89 11.38
CA PHE A 135 3.63 9.89 11.45
C PHE A 135 4.12 11.20 12.06
N TRP A 136 5.16 11.08 12.87
CA TRP A 136 5.81 12.20 13.53
C TRP A 136 7.30 12.18 13.25
N ASP A 137 7.84 13.38 13.17
CA ASP A 137 9.26 13.65 13.35
C ASP A 137 9.37 14.08 14.81
N THR A 138 10.03 13.27 15.63
CA THR A 138 10.26 13.60 17.05
C THR A 138 11.64 14.20 17.33
N ASP A 139 12.49 14.40 16.32
CA ASP A 139 13.76 15.15 16.41
C ASP A 139 13.82 16.34 15.44
N LYS A 140 13.33 17.48 15.92
CA LYS A 140 13.30 18.74 15.13
C LYS A 140 14.67 19.32 14.78
N ARG A 141 15.79 18.72 15.17
CA ARG A 141 17.15 19.29 15.07
C ARG A 141 17.97 18.77 13.90
N ASP A 142 17.53 17.71 13.22
CA ASP A 142 18.23 17.15 12.05
C ASP A 142 17.85 17.84 10.72
N GLY A 143 16.69 18.49 10.67
CA GLY A 143 16.26 19.35 9.58
C GLY A 143 15.66 18.61 8.38
N ILE A 144 15.35 17.31 8.47
CA ILE A 144 14.75 16.56 7.37
C ILE A 144 13.27 16.26 7.65
N ARG A 145 12.41 17.09 7.06
CA ARG A 145 10.97 17.02 7.33
C ARG A 145 10.31 15.75 6.79
N TYR A 146 10.87 15.11 5.75
CA TYR A 146 10.31 13.91 5.10
C TYR A 146 11.40 13.05 4.42
N GLY A 147 11.61 11.84 4.92
CA GLY A 147 12.59 10.85 4.43
C GLY A 147 13.82 10.75 5.33
N GLY A 148 13.95 9.65 6.08
CA GLY A 148 15.05 9.41 7.01
C GLY A 148 14.69 9.64 8.49
N ASP A 149 13.95 10.72 8.78
CA ASP A 149 13.86 11.29 10.15
C ASP A 149 12.43 11.33 10.77
N LEU A 150 11.42 10.80 10.06
CA LEU A 150 10.20 10.37 10.77
C LEU A 150 10.58 9.12 11.57
N ASP A 151 10.50 9.21 12.89
CA ASP A 151 10.99 8.20 13.83
C ASP A 151 9.88 7.53 14.63
N HIS A 152 8.63 8.01 14.48
CA HIS A 152 7.50 7.49 15.22
C HIS A 152 6.19 7.47 14.43
N THR A 153 5.32 6.51 14.74
CA THR A 153 4.03 6.36 14.09
C THR A 153 2.94 5.76 14.99
N GLY A 154 1.68 5.88 14.56
CA GLY A 154 0.53 5.29 15.21
C GLY A 154 -0.72 5.29 14.34
N ILE A 155 -1.84 4.84 14.92
CA ILE A 155 -3.15 4.77 14.29
C ILE A 155 -4.05 5.89 14.81
N TYR A 156 -4.52 6.76 13.92
CA TYR A 156 -5.50 7.79 14.26
C TYR A 156 -6.83 7.13 14.63
N ILE A 157 -7.42 7.55 15.75
CA ILE A 157 -8.67 6.96 16.26
C ILE A 157 -9.83 7.95 16.30
N GLY A 158 -9.67 9.15 15.73
CA GLY A 158 -10.64 10.25 15.81
C GLY A 158 -10.32 11.23 16.93
N ASP A 159 -11.03 12.36 16.94
CA ASP A 159 -11.01 13.37 18.01
C ASP A 159 -9.59 13.88 18.38
N GLY A 160 -8.70 13.99 17.40
CA GLY A 160 -7.32 14.41 17.65
C GLY A 160 -6.52 13.42 18.50
N LYS A 161 -6.94 12.15 18.58
CA LYS A 161 -6.29 11.09 19.35
C LYS A 161 -5.66 10.02 18.45
N VAL A 162 -4.63 9.40 18.99
CA VAL A 162 -3.84 8.36 18.35
C VAL A 162 -3.55 7.24 19.33
N ILE A 163 -3.43 6.02 18.83
CA ILE A 163 -2.81 4.91 19.57
C ILE A 163 -1.45 4.64 18.93
N ASN A 164 -0.42 4.46 19.74
CA ASN A 164 0.93 4.14 19.29
C ASN A 164 1.64 3.22 20.29
N ALA A 165 2.63 2.46 19.84
CA ALA A 165 3.60 1.80 20.72
C ALA A 165 4.73 2.79 21.00
N ASN A 166 4.83 3.28 22.23
CA ASN A 166 5.71 4.41 22.55
C ASN A 166 6.82 3.98 23.52
N ALA A 167 8.07 4.14 23.10
CA ALA A 167 9.26 3.82 23.89
C ALA A 167 9.30 4.57 25.24
N TYR A 168 8.91 5.86 25.25
CA TYR A 168 8.89 6.68 26.47
C TYR A 168 7.97 6.11 27.56
N TYR A 169 6.83 5.55 27.17
CA TYR A 169 5.89 4.90 28.11
C TYR A 169 6.13 3.40 28.27
N GLY A 170 7.05 2.82 27.49
CA GLY A 170 7.35 1.39 27.49
C GLY A 170 6.20 0.49 27.05
N LYS A 171 5.15 1.03 26.41
CA LYS A 171 3.95 0.28 26.02
C LYS A 171 3.10 0.99 24.96
N VAL A 172 2.10 0.28 24.44
CA VAL A 172 1.05 0.83 23.60
C VAL A 172 0.12 1.72 24.43
N VAL A 173 -0.05 2.97 24.02
CA VAL A 173 -0.80 4.00 24.75
C VAL A 173 -1.72 4.79 23.81
N THR A 174 -2.71 5.48 24.39
CA THR A 174 -3.48 6.52 23.68
C THR A 174 -2.94 7.89 24.04
N GLN A 175 -2.74 8.76 23.05
CA GLN A 175 -2.27 10.14 23.24
C GLN A 175 -2.98 11.10 22.28
N SER A 176 -2.71 12.40 22.41
CA SER A 176 -3.07 13.38 21.37
C SER A 176 -2.18 13.18 20.14
N VAL A 177 -2.72 13.47 18.94
CA VAL A 177 -1.93 13.48 17.68
C VAL A 177 -0.79 14.49 17.68
N THR A 178 -0.77 15.45 18.62
CA THR A 178 0.33 16.40 18.76
C THR A 178 1.39 15.98 19.78
N LEU A 179 1.30 14.75 20.32
CA LEU A 179 2.20 14.21 21.35
C LEU A 179 2.37 15.13 22.58
N GLY A 180 1.28 15.75 23.05
CA GLY A 180 1.34 16.72 24.15
C GLY A 180 1.81 18.11 23.70
N GLY A 181 1.68 18.42 22.41
CA GLY A 181 2.08 19.70 21.80
C GLY A 181 3.52 19.74 21.30
N THR A 182 4.29 18.66 21.52
CA THR A 182 5.67 18.56 21.03
C THR A 182 5.71 18.40 19.51
N GLN A 183 4.69 17.83 18.87
CA GLN A 183 4.61 17.74 17.42
C GLN A 183 3.39 18.47 16.88
N ARG A 184 3.62 19.53 16.09
CA ARG A 184 2.54 20.43 15.64
C ARG A 184 1.96 20.03 14.29
N ASP A 185 2.78 19.42 13.44
CA ASP A 185 2.43 19.13 12.05
C ASP A 185 2.62 17.62 11.74
N PRO A 186 1.84 16.72 12.37
CA PRO A 186 1.89 15.30 12.02
C PRO A 186 1.50 15.05 10.56
N LEU A 187 2.12 14.05 9.94
CA LEU A 187 1.73 13.56 8.63
C LEU A 187 0.66 12.48 8.79
N PHE A 188 -0.43 12.59 8.05
CA PHE A 188 -1.48 11.56 8.03
C PHE A 188 -1.47 10.82 6.70
N VAL A 189 -1.57 9.49 6.76
CA VAL A 189 -1.54 8.63 5.58
C VAL A 189 -2.71 7.66 5.62
N ASN A 190 -3.54 7.71 4.59
CA ASN A 190 -4.59 6.75 4.35
C ASN A 190 -4.02 5.55 3.58
N VAL A 191 -3.89 4.42 4.27
CA VAL A 191 -3.53 3.13 3.67
C VAL A 191 -4.75 2.28 3.34
N LEU A 192 -5.96 2.69 3.73
CA LEU A 192 -7.21 1.93 3.55
C LEU A 192 -8.06 2.48 2.39
N GLY A 193 -7.51 3.30 1.48
CA GLY A 193 -8.26 3.80 0.32
C GLY A 193 -8.49 2.72 -0.75
N PRO A 194 -9.21 3.01 -1.85
CA PRO A 194 -9.49 2.04 -2.93
C PRO A 194 -8.24 1.46 -3.64
N ASN A 195 -7.05 1.96 -3.34
CA ASN A 195 -5.76 1.39 -3.80
C ASN A 195 -5.00 0.66 -2.67
N GLY A 196 -5.62 0.43 -1.51
CA GLY A 196 -4.98 0.05 -0.26
C GLY A 196 -5.70 -1.03 0.56
N TYR A 197 -6.46 -1.93 -0.05
CA TYR A 197 -6.88 -3.20 0.57
C TYR A 197 -7.36 -4.20 -0.49
#